data_AF-A0A941DTG2-F1
#
_entry.id   AF-A0A941DTG2-F1
#
_cell.length_a   1.000
_cell.length_b   1.000
_cell.length_c   1.000
_cell.angle_alpha   90.00
_cell.angle_beta   90.00
_cell.angle_gamma   90.00
#
_symmetry.space_group_name_H-M   'P 1'
#
loop_
_entity.id
_entity.type
_entity.pdbx_description
1 polymer ?
#
loop_
_entity_poly.entity_id
_entity_poly.type
_entity_poly.pdbx_seq_one_letter_code
_entity_poly.pdbx_strand_id
1 'polypeptide(L)'
;INFYPFNRIFSNLKKGEGLVFDISKTAERESYLYFSKPVYANYVWLVMRSDARFNFNDLQDLKGKTIGVVAGATYGDEFEQAKISRLFKIENDPPILLKRCEKLYLRSMDAMFHSSGTAKAKEVERLLN
;
A
#
# COMPACT_ATOMS: atom_id res chain seq x y z
N ILE A 1 -24.49 1.55 -5.50
CA ILE A 1 -23.10 1.56 -4.98
C ILE A 1 -22.60 2.99 -5.14
N ASN A 2 -22.20 3.65 -4.05
CA ASN A 2 -21.72 5.04 -4.06
C ASN A 2 -20.22 5.07 -3.86
N PHE A 3 -19.52 5.90 -4.64
CA PHE A 3 -18.08 6.07 -4.52
C PHE A 3 -17.79 7.36 -3.74
N TYR A 4 -17.03 7.25 -2.66
CA TYR A 4 -16.58 8.37 -1.84
C TYR A 4 -15.05 8.38 -1.73
N PRO A 5 -14.42 9.55 -1.53
CA PRO A 5 -13.03 9.61 -1.11
C PRO A 5 -12.82 8.81 0.18
N PHE A 6 -11.66 8.17 0.31
CA PHE A 6 -11.34 7.24 1.42
C PHE A 6 -11.64 7.85 2.80
N ASN A 7 -11.21 9.09 3.05
CA ASN A 7 -11.47 9.79 4.32
C ASN A 7 -12.96 9.91 4.65
N ARG A 8 -13.82 10.13 3.64
CA ARG A 8 -15.27 10.21 3.84
C ARG A 8 -15.86 8.83 4.12
N ILE A 9 -15.35 7.77 3.48
CA ILE A 9 -15.75 6.39 3.79
C ILE A 9 -15.52 6.11 5.28
N PHE A 10 -14.30 6.30 5.79
CA PHE A 10 -14.00 6.03 7.20
C PHE A 10 -14.75 6.93 8.18
N SER A 11 -15.04 8.18 7.80
CA SER A 11 -15.88 9.06 8.62
C SER A 11 -17.30 8.52 8.78
N ASN A 12 -17.91 8.01 7.72
CA ASN A 12 -19.25 7.42 7.76
C ASN A 12 -19.24 6.09 8.54
N LEU A 13 -18.25 5.23 8.29
CA LEU A 13 -18.16 3.95 8.99
C LEU A 13 -18.00 4.13 10.51
N LYS A 14 -17.24 5.13 10.96
CA LYS A 14 -17.11 5.47 12.40
C LYS A 14 -18.44 5.92 13.03
N LYS A 15 -19.41 6.38 12.24
CA LYS A 15 -20.78 6.70 12.68
C LYS A 15 -21.72 5.50 12.63
N GLY A 16 -21.23 4.32 12.25
CA GLY A 16 -22.05 3.13 12.02
C GLY A 16 -22.81 3.16 10.68
N GLU A 17 -22.41 4.00 9.73
CA GLU A 17 -23.11 4.17 8.46
C GLU A 17 -22.43 3.39 7.33
N GLY A 18 -23.12 2.35 6.85
CA GLY A 18 -22.79 1.66 5.61
C GLY A 18 -21.87 0.44 5.78
N LEU A 19 -21.45 -0.10 4.62
CA LEU A 19 -20.54 -1.23 4.48
C LEU A 19 -19.42 -0.84 3.51
N VAL A 20 -18.24 -1.40 3.70
CA VAL A 20 -17.09 -1.17 2.83
C VAL A 20 -16.46 -2.50 2.42
N PHE A 21 -16.00 -2.55 1.17
CA PHE A 21 -15.22 -3.65 0.63
C PHE A 21 -13.82 -3.14 0.29
N ASP A 22 -12.86 -4.05 0.11
CA ASP A 22 -11.49 -3.72 -0.29
C ASP A 22 -10.69 -2.87 0.71
N ILE A 23 -10.81 -3.18 2.00
CA ILE A 23 -9.98 -2.58 3.04
C ILE A 23 -9.20 -3.65 3.81
N SER A 24 -7.91 -3.38 4.03
CA SER A 24 -7.08 -4.21 4.90
C SER A 24 -7.60 -4.17 6.34
N LYS A 25 -7.59 -5.32 6.99
CA LYS A 25 -7.84 -5.45 8.42
C LYS A 25 -6.61 -4.98 9.19
N THR A 26 -6.79 -4.06 10.14
CA THR A 26 -5.73 -3.52 11.01
C THR A 26 -6.27 -3.35 12.43
N ALA A 27 -5.38 -3.33 13.43
CA ALA A 27 -5.78 -3.13 14.82
C ALA A 27 -6.58 -1.83 15.03
N GLU A 28 -6.20 -0.74 14.35
CA GLU A 28 -6.94 0.53 14.38
C GLU A 28 -8.37 0.35 13.89
N ARG A 29 -8.56 -0.33 12.74
CA ARG A 29 -9.87 -0.50 12.12
C ARG A 29 -10.76 -1.45 12.90
N GLU A 30 -10.19 -2.49 13.53
CA GLU A 30 -10.94 -3.39 14.40
C GLU A 30 -11.52 -2.69 15.64
N SER A 31 -10.94 -1.56 16.06
CA SER A 31 -11.49 -0.81 17.20
C SER A 31 -12.87 -0.20 16.93
N TYR A 32 -13.28 -0.06 15.66
CA TYR A 32 -14.57 0.53 15.29
C TYR A 32 -15.30 -0.19 14.14
N LEU A 33 -14.74 -1.25 13.54
CA LEU A 33 -15.37 -2.03 12.47
C LEU A 33 -15.42 -3.51 12.84
N TYR A 34 -16.49 -4.18 12.41
CA TYR A 34 -16.56 -5.63 12.35
C TYR A 34 -16.14 -6.10 10.96
N PHE A 35 -15.24 -7.09 10.90
CA PHE A 35 -14.77 -7.70 9.65
C PHE A 35 -15.41 -9.08 9.45
N SER A 36 -15.72 -9.42 8.20
CA SER A 36 -16.05 -10.79 7.83
C SER A 36 -14.79 -11.67 7.86
N LYS A 37 -14.97 -12.97 7.55
CA LYS A 37 -13.83 -13.78 7.09
C LYS A 37 -13.24 -13.13 5.82
N PRO A 38 -11.90 -13.18 5.61
CA PRO A 38 -11.28 -12.63 4.40
C PRO A 38 -11.91 -13.21 3.14
N VAL A 39 -12.40 -12.33 2.27
CA VAL A 39 -13.02 -12.71 1.00
C VAL A 39 -11.96 -12.89 -0.09
N TYR A 40 -10.87 -12.14 -0.02
CA TYR A 40 -9.67 -12.29 -0.84
C TYR A 40 -8.46 -11.72 -0.08
N ALA A 41 -7.26 -12.12 -0.52
CA ALA A 41 -6.00 -11.57 -0.05
C ALA A 41 -5.17 -11.15 -1.26
N ASN A 42 -4.47 -10.03 -1.14
CA ASN A 42 -3.53 -9.56 -2.14
C ASN A 42 -2.10 -9.74 -1.64
N TYR A 43 -1.18 -9.91 -2.58
CA TYR A 43 0.25 -9.83 -2.33
C TYR A 43 0.72 -8.39 -2.46
N VAL A 44 1.57 -7.95 -1.55
CA VAL A 44 2.21 -6.63 -1.61
C VAL A 44 3.63 -6.82 -2.11
N TRP A 45 3.93 -6.23 -3.26
CA TRP A 45 5.23 -6.29 -3.91
C TRP A 45 6.01 -5.01 -3.68
N LEU A 46 7.31 -5.15 -3.43
CA LEU A 46 8.24 -4.04 -3.52
C LEU A 46 8.78 -3.95 -4.94
N VAL A 47 8.49 -2.85 -5.63
CA VAL A 47 8.92 -2.61 -7.01
C VAL A 47 10.06 -1.62 -7.02
N MET A 48 11.17 -2.01 -7.64
CA MET A 48 12.41 -1.22 -7.74
C MET A 48 12.80 -1.05 -9.21
N ARG A 49 13.61 -0.03 -9.51
CA ARG A 49 14.24 0.08 -10.82
C ARG A 49 15.33 -0.97 -10.98
N SER A 50 15.46 -1.51 -12.19
CA SER A 50 16.45 -2.54 -12.52
C SER A 50 17.89 -2.06 -12.29
N ASP A 51 18.17 -0.76 -12.45
CA ASP A 51 19.47 -0.13 -12.27
C ASP A 51 19.73 0.36 -10.83
N ALA A 52 18.78 0.20 -9.90
CA ALA A 52 18.86 0.69 -8.53
C ALA A 52 18.32 -0.32 -7.51
N ARG A 53 18.61 -1.61 -7.74
CA ARG A 53 18.18 -2.69 -6.86
C ARG A 53 18.91 -2.69 -5.52
N PHE A 54 18.22 -3.09 -4.47
CA PHE A 54 18.79 -3.40 -3.17
C PHE A 54 18.16 -4.69 -2.64
N ASN A 55 18.83 -5.33 -1.67
CA ASN A 55 18.32 -6.53 -1.03
C ASN A 55 17.13 -6.16 -0.15
N PHE A 56 16.05 -6.94 -0.23
CA PHE A 56 14.86 -6.75 0.57
C PHE A 56 14.36 -8.10 1.05
N ASN A 57 14.38 -8.31 2.37
CA ASN A 57 13.82 -9.47 3.05
C ASN A 57 12.68 -9.03 3.97
N ASP A 58 12.83 -7.88 4.63
CA ASP A 58 11.85 -7.32 5.55
C ASP A 58 11.85 -5.78 5.53
N LEU A 59 10.95 -5.15 6.30
CA LEU A 59 10.81 -3.70 6.33
C LEU A 59 12.04 -2.96 6.88
N GLN A 60 12.91 -3.59 7.67
CA GLN A 60 14.14 -2.97 8.18
C GLN A 60 15.12 -2.66 7.05
N ASP A 61 15.13 -3.46 5.99
CA ASP A 61 15.95 -3.19 4.79
C ASP A 61 15.56 -1.89 4.07
N LEU A 62 14.36 -1.35 4.37
CA LEU A 62 13.91 -0.06 3.83
C LEU A 62 14.45 1.13 4.59
N LYS A 63 15.24 0.93 5.66
CA LYS A 63 15.69 2.02 6.53
C LYS A 63 16.36 3.15 5.75
N GLY A 64 15.83 4.36 5.91
CA GLY A 64 16.33 5.56 5.25
C GLY A 64 15.99 5.70 3.76
N LYS A 65 15.29 4.73 3.15
CA LYS A 65 14.79 4.82 1.77
C LYS A 65 13.56 5.70 1.67
N THR A 66 13.26 6.16 0.47
CA THR A 66 12.01 6.83 0.10
C THR A 66 11.11 5.84 -0.63
N ILE A 67 9.95 5.54 -0.05
CA ILE A 67 9.04 4.49 -0.53
C ILE A 67 7.72 5.09 -0.98
N GLY A 68 7.35 4.83 -2.24
CA GLY A 68 6.07 5.22 -2.83
C GLY A 68 4.90 4.41 -2.31
N VAL A 69 3.90 5.10 -1.76
CA VAL A 69 2.71 4.49 -1.17
C VAL A 69 1.47 5.23 -1.64
N VAL A 70 0.47 4.50 -2.12
CA VAL A 70 -0.82 5.08 -2.48
C VAL A 70 -1.42 5.77 -1.27
N ALA A 71 -1.84 7.03 -1.40
CA ALA A 71 -2.41 7.79 -0.30
C ALA A 71 -3.59 7.05 0.36
N GLY A 72 -3.52 6.85 1.68
CA GLY A 72 -4.53 6.11 2.45
C GLY A 72 -4.39 4.59 2.44
N ALA A 73 -3.47 4.03 1.65
CA ALA A 73 -3.19 2.59 1.67
C ALA A 73 -2.48 2.18 2.97
N THR A 74 -2.81 0.96 3.40
CA THR A 74 -2.16 0.28 4.53
C THR A 74 -1.94 -1.17 4.16
N TYR A 75 -0.81 -1.71 4.60
CA TYR A 75 -0.39 -3.09 4.31
C TYR A 75 -0.28 -3.94 5.58
N GLY A 76 -1.02 -3.54 6.63
CA GLY A 76 -1.04 -4.22 7.92
C GLY A 76 -0.26 -3.48 8.99
N ASP A 77 -0.32 -4.00 10.21
CA ASP A 77 0.17 -3.30 11.40
C ASP A 77 1.69 -3.09 11.38
N GLU A 78 2.46 -4.04 10.85
CA GLU A 78 3.93 -3.90 10.72
C GLU A 78 4.33 -2.69 9.87
N PHE A 79 3.63 -2.50 8.75
CA PHE A 79 3.83 -1.36 7.87
C PHE A 79 3.42 -0.04 8.53
N GLU A 80 2.31 -0.02 9.28
CA GLU A 80 1.90 1.18 10.02
C GLU A 80 2.90 1.54 11.13
N GLN A 81 3.45 0.55 11.84
CA GLN A 81 4.52 0.80 12.83
C GLN A 81 5.79 1.32 12.17
N ALA A 82 6.16 0.80 10.99
CA ALA A 82 7.30 1.31 10.23
C ALA A 82 7.10 2.77 9.78
N LYS A 83 5.86 3.16 9.43
CA LYS A 83 5.50 4.55 9.15
C LYS A 83 5.60 5.45 10.38
N ILE A 84 5.02 5.03 11.51
CA ILE A 84 5.02 5.80 12.77
C ILE A 84 6.43 6.02 13.28
N SER A 85 7.27 4.98 13.25
CA SER A 85 8.67 5.03 13.65
C SER A 85 9.58 5.75 12.64
N ARG A 86 9.03 6.15 11.48
CA ARG A 86 9.78 6.75 10.36
C ARG A 86 10.98 5.91 9.93
N LEU A 87 10.80 4.58 9.90
CA LEU A 87 11.82 3.65 9.43
C LEU A 87 12.28 4.02 8.01
N PHE A 88 11.33 4.38 7.16
CA PHE A 88 11.54 4.91 5.81
C PHE A 88 10.70 6.18 5.58
N LYS A 89 11.08 6.96 4.57
CA LYS A 89 10.32 8.13 4.12
C LYS A 89 9.17 7.69 3.22
N ILE A 90 8.01 8.32 3.36
CA ILE A 90 6.85 8.05 2.52
C ILE A 90 6.77 9.09 1.41
N GLU A 91 6.71 8.60 0.18
CA GLU A 91 6.34 9.38 -0.99
C GLU A 91 4.88 9.09 -1.34
N ASN A 92 4.01 10.11 -1.27
CA ASN A 92 2.58 9.91 -1.47
C ASN A 92 2.25 9.77 -2.96
N ASP A 93 1.68 8.64 -3.32
CA ASP A 93 1.32 8.31 -4.69
C ASP A 93 -0.18 8.48 -4.97
N PRO A 94 -0.56 8.95 -6.17
CA PRO A 94 -1.92 8.76 -6.65
C PRO A 94 -2.17 7.28 -6.93
N PRO A 95 -3.43 6.79 -6.89
CA PRO A 95 -3.77 5.41 -7.20
C PRO A 95 -3.74 5.10 -8.72
N ILE A 96 -2.83 5.74 -9.47
CA ILE A 96 -2.72 5.62 -10.94
C ILE A 96 -1.37 4.98 -11.25
N LEU A 97 -1.36 3.71 -11.66
CA LEU A 97 -0.13 2.91 -11.84
C LEU A 97 0.93 3.62 -12.70
N LEU A 98 0.54 4.16 -13.86
CA LEU A 98 1.47 4.86 -14.77
C LEU A 98 2.17 6.05 -14.08
N LYS A 99 1.44 6.86 -13.32
CA LYS A 99 2.01 8.01 -12.59
C LYS A 99 3.00 7.57 -11.52
N ARG A 100 2.76 6.42 -10.89
CA ARG A 100 3.66 5.84 -9.89
C ARG A 100 4.93 5.31 -10.54
N CYS A 101 4.79 4.62 -11.68
CA CYS A 101 5.93 4.20 -12.50
C CYS A 101 6.75 5.39 -12.98
N GLU A 102 6.12 6.48 -13.45
CA GLU A 102 6.79 7.73 -13.82
C GLU A 102 7.60 8.31 -12.66
N LYS A 103 7.01 8.43 -11.46
CA LYS A 103 7.71 8.93 -10.26
C LYS A 103 8.89 8.04 -9.87
N LEU A 104 8.73 6.71 -9.94
CA LEU A 104 9.80 5.76 -9.68
C LEU A 104 10.93 5.95 -10.70
N TYR A 105 10.59 6.00 -11.99
CA TYR A 105 11.51 6.24 -13.11
C TYR A 105 12.31 7.55 -12.96
N LEU A 106 11.63 8.62 -12.54
CA LEU A 106 12.21 9.95 -12.28
C LEU A 106 12.99 10.02 -10.94
N ARG A 107 13.17 8.90 -10.24
CA ARG A 107 13.93 8.80 -8.98
C ARG A 107 13.35 9.67 -7.85
N SER A 108 12.04 9.95 -7.87
CA SER A 108 11.35 10.60 -6.75
C SER A 108 11.23 9.67 -5.53
N MET A 109 11.46 8.37 -5.73
CA MET A 109 11.44 7.33 -4.71
C MET A 109 12.42 6.21 -5.08
N ASP A 110 12.89 5.45 -4.09
CA ASP A 110 13.79 4.31 -4.28
C ASP A 110 13.02 3.03 -4.69
N ALA A 111 11.81 2.87 -4.18
CA ALA A 111 10.91 1.77 -4.49
C ALA A 111 9.45 2.17 -4.26
N MET A 112 8.50 1.37 -4.76
CA MET A 112 7.07 1.54 -4.46
C MET A 112 6.42 0.23 -4.02
N PHE A 113 5.43 0.32 -3.14
CA PHE A 113 4.57 -0.84 -2.82
C PHE A 113 3.47 -1.01 -3.86
N HIS A 114 3.29 -2.23 -4.37
CA HIS A 114 2.28 -2.56 -5.37
C HIS A 114 1.46 -3.76 -4.93
N SER A 115 0.15 -3.58 -4.77
CA SER A 115 -0.77 -4.68 -4.47
C SER A 115 -1.12 -5.44 -5.75
N SER A 116 -1.04 -6.76 -5.72
CA SER A 116 -1.39 -7.65 -6.83
C SER A 116 -2.07 -8.92 -6.35
N GLY A 117 -2.97 -9.47 -7.16
CA GLY A 117 -3.63 -10.75 -6.87
C GLY A 117 -2.74 -11.98 -7.07
N THR A 118 -1.51 -11.81 -7.57
CA THR A 118 -0.59 -12.92 -7.87
C THR A 118 0.67 -12.91 -6.99
N ALA A 119 1.10 -14.11 -6.63
CA ALA A 119 2.35 -14.39 -5.91
C ALA A 119 3.58 -14.49 -6.84
N LYS A 120 3.41 -14.31 -8.15
CA LYS A 120 4.50 -14.48 -9.12
C LYS A 120 5.06 -13.15 -9.58
N ALA A 121 6.33 -12.89 -9.25
CA ALA A 121 7.03 -11.67 -9.65
C ALA A 121 6.97 -11.39 -11.16
N LYS A 122 7.16 -12.40 -12.02
CA LYS A 122 7.11 -12.25 -13.48
C LYS A 122 5.76 -11.75 -14.01
N GLU A 123 4.66 -12.09 -13.35
CA GLU A 123 3.33 -11.61 -13.74
C GLU A 123 3.15 -10.13 -13.35
N VAL A 124 3.69 -9.72 -12.20
CA VAL A 124 3.72 -8.32 -11.76
C VAL A 124 4.61 -7.48 -12.69
N GLU A 125 5.80 -7.97 -13.04
CA GLU A 125 6.71 -7.31 -13.97
C GLU A 125 6.05 -7.04 -15.34
N ARG A 126 5.23 -7.97 -15.84
CA ARG A 126 4.49 -7.80 -17.10
C ARG A 126 3.44 -6.68 -17.04
N LEU A 127 2.90 -6.38 -15.87
CA LEU A 127 1.92 -5.29 -15.70
C LEU A 127 2.58 -3.91 -15.61
N LEU A 128 3.89 -3.88 -15.34
CA LEU A 128 4.66 -2.66 -15.10
C LEU A 128 5.48 -2.21 -16.31
N ASN A 129 5.66 -3.10 -17.30
CA ASN A 129 6.33 -2.85 -18.58
C ASN A 129 5.30 -2.64 -19.69
#